data_AF-A0A2H5PVT8-F1
#
_entry.id   AF-A0A2H5PVT8-F1
#
_cell.length_a   1.000
_cell.length_b   1.000
_cell.length_c   1.000
_cell.angle_alpha   90.00
_cell.angle_beta   90.00
_cell.angle_gamma   90.00
#
_symmetry.space_group_name_H-M   'P 1'
#
loop_
_entity.id
_entity.type
_entity.pdbx_description
1 polymer ?
#
loop_
_entity_poly.entity_id
_entity_poly.type
_entity_poly.pdbx_seq_one_letter_code
_entity_poly.pdbx_strand_id
1 'polypeptide(L)' 'MLCCGSRSPPPSDSIIIIGAGMSGIMAAKTLEEAGYKDYIILEADSRIGGRVHKGQVDGNTVEMGANWLFSGGPKFEKD' A
#
# COMPACT_ATOMS: atom_id res chain seq x y z
N MET A 1 -26.06 23.28 -13.42
CA MET A 1 -24.86 23.92 -12.87
C MET A 1 -24.40 23.07 -11.69
N LEU A 2 -23.53 22.08 -11.93
CA LEU A 2 -23.00 21.23 -10.86
C LEU A 2 -21.97 22.04 -10.08
N CYS A 3 -22.19 22.22 -8.79
CA CYS A 3 -21.21 22.81 -7.90
C CYS A 3 -20.06 21.80 -7.74
N CYS A 4 -18.91 22.14 -8.31
CA CYS A 4 -17.67 21.38 -8.21
C CYS A 4 -17.34 21.15 -6.73
N GLY A 5 -17.35 19.88 -6.31
CA GLY A 5 -17.00 19.47 -4.96
C GLY A 5 -15.53 19.75 -4.68
N SER A 6 -15.22 20.93 -4.16
CA SER A 6 -13.93 21.17 -3.50
C SER A 6 -14.00 20.50 -2.13
N ARG A 7 -13.43 19.30 -2.00
CA ARG A 7 -13.09 18.78 -0.67
C ARG A 7 -12.09 19.76 -0.07
N SER A 8 -12.41 20.33 1.09
CA SER A 8 -11.41 21.03 1.89
C SER A 8 -10.23 20.09 2.11
N PRO A 9 -8.98 20.58 2.04
CA PRO A 9 -7.83 19.75 2.36
C PRO A 9 -8.10 19.15 3.75
N PRO A 10 -7.85 17.85 3.93
CA PRO A 10 -8.02 17.25 5.23
C PRO A 10 -7.19 18.01 6.27
N PRO A 11 -7.57 17.94 7.56
CA PRO A 11 -6.78 18.53 8.63
C PRO A 11 -5.31 18.13 8.49
N SER A 12 -4.40 18.96 8.98
CA SER A 12 -2.95 18.70 9.01
C SER A 12 -2.61 17.59 10.02
N ASP A 13 -3.32 16.48 9.94
CA ASP A 13 -3.12 15.29 10.75
C ASP A 13 -1.89 14.59 10.20
N SER A 14 -0.85 14.49 11.02
CA SER A 14 0.33 13.70 10.68
C SER A 14 -0.03 12.22 10.73
N ILE A 15 -0.01 11.54 9.58
CA ILE A 15 -0.35 10.12 9.49
C ILE A 15 0.93 9.28 9.49
N ILE A 16 0.97 8.27 10.34
CA ILE A 16 2.08 7.30 10.40
C ILE A 16 1.52 5.92 10.05
N ILE A 17 2.07 5.31 9.00
CA ILE A 17 1.79 3.93 8.60
C ILE A 17 2.93 3.05 9.12
N ILE A 18 2.60 2.03 9.92
CA ILE A 18 3.57 1.05 10.42
C ILE A 18 3.53 -0.20 9.55
N GLY A 19 4.63 -0.49 8.89
CA GLY A 19 4.84 -1.61 7.97
C GLY A 19 4.65 -1.20 6.50
N ALA A 20 5.69 -1.37 5.69
CA ALA A 20 5.69 -1.19 4.24
C ALA A 20 5.41 -2.51 3.49
N GLY A 21 4.53 -3.35 4.05
CA GLY A 21 3.96 -4.51 3.35
C GLY A 21 2.83 -4.10 2.38
N MET A 22 2.20 -5.09 1.74
CA MET A 22 1.08 -4.87 0.82
C MET A 22 -0.03 -3.99 1.43
N SER A 23 -0.41 -4.23 2.70
CA SER A 23 -1.43 -3.44 3.38
C SER A 23 -1.02 -1.98 3.61
N GLY A 24 0.23 -1.73 4.02
CA GLY A 24 0.71 -0.37 4.29
C GLY A 24 0.87 0.45 3.01
N ILE A 25 1.37 -0.16 1.94
CA ILE A 25 1.45 0.47 0.61
C ILE A 25 0.03 0.78 0.09
N MET A 26 -0.92 -0.15 0.26
CA MET A 26 -2.31 0.10 -0.12
C MET A 26 -2.97 1.20 0.72
N ALA A 27 -2.68 1.27 2.03
CA ALA A 27 -3.15 2.35 2.87
C ALA A 27 -2.61 3.72 2.40
N ALA A 28 -1.31 3.82 2.11
CA ALA A 28 -0.70 5.02 1.55
C ALA A 28 -1.36 5.45 0.23
N LYS A 29 -1.59 4.48 -0.68
CA LYS A 29 -2.31 4.73 -1.94
C LYS A 29 -3.72 5.28 -1.69
N THR A 30 -4.48 4.67 -0.78
CA THR A 30 -5.84 5.12 -0.44
C THR A 30 -5.83 6.53 0.16
N LEU A 31 -4.84 6.86 0.99
CA LEU A 31 -4.66 8.20 1.53
C LEU A 31 -4.37 9.23 0.43
N GLU A 32 -3.47 8.91 -0.49
CA GLU A 32 -3.16 9.78 -1.65
C GLU A 32 -4.39 10.00 -2.53
N GLU A 33 -5.15 8.94 -2.83
CA GLU A 33 -6.40 9.03 -3.61
C GLU A 33 -7.47 9.86 -2.89
N ALA A 34 -7.45 9.89 -1.56
CA ALA A 34 -8.32 10.74 -0.75
C ALA A 34 -7.79 12.18 -0.56
N GLY A 35 -6.62 12.51 -1.09
CA GLY A 35 -6.00 13.84 -1.03
C GLY A 35 -5.10 14.10 0.18
N TYR A 36 -4.82 13.07 0.99
CA TYR A 36 -3.88 13.15 2.10
C TYR A 36 -2.47 12.88 1.59
N LYS A 37 -1.58 13.86 1.73
CA LYS A 37 -0.19 13.78 1.23
C LYS A 37 0.87 13.84 2.33
N ASP A 38 0.47 14.22 3.54
CA ASP A 38 1.38 14.31 4.69
C ASP A 38 1.33 13.02 5.50
N TYR A 39 2.12 12.04 5.08
CA TYR A 39 2.25 10.77 5.77
C TYR A 39 3.68 10.22 5.68
N ILE A 40 4.03 9.38 6.65
CA ILE A 40 5.27 8.60 6.63
C ILE A 40 4.96 7.11 6.77
N ILE A 41 5.77 6.28 6.12
CA ILE A 41 5.73 4.82 6.28
C ILE A 41 7.00 4.40 7.02
N LEU A 42 6.84 3.68 8.13
CA LEU A 42 7.92 3.10 8.90
C LEU A 42 7.97 1.59 8.67
N GLU A 43 9.08 1.07 8.18
CA GLU A 43 9.32 -0.36 8.00
C GLU A 43 10.44 -0.80 8.94
N ALA A 44 10.28 -1.96 9.56
CA ALA A 44 11.27 -2.50 10.48
C ALA A 44 12.43 -3.17 9.73
N ASP A 45 12.17 -3.71 8.54
CA ASP A 45 13.18 -4.31 7.68
C ASP A 45 13.91 -3.26 6.82
N SER A 46 15.09 -3.62 6.34
CA SER A 46 15.87 -2.93 5.30
C SER A 46 15.17 -2.84 3.94
N ARG A 47 14.01 -3.48 3.81
CA ARG A 47 13.32 -3.80 2.55
C ARG A 47 11.81 -3.62 2.72
N ILE A 48 11.17 -3.05 1.70
CA ILE A 48 9.70 -3.01 1.59
C ILE A 48 9.12 -4.30 0.99
N GLY A 49 7.81 -4.49 1.15
CA GLY A 49 7.03 -5.58 0.56
C GLY A 49 6.51 -6.60 1.58
N GLY A 50 7.09 -6.64 2.79
CA GLY A 50 6.69 -7.58 3.83
C GLY A 50 6.78 -9.03 3.34
N ARG A 51 5.67 -9.77 3.38
CA ARG A 51 5.61 -11.17 2.91
C ARG A 51 5.80 -11.35 1.40
N VAL A 52 5.64 -10.30 0.59
CA VAL A 52 6.00 -10.35 -0.83
C VAL A 52 7.51 -10.19 -0.91
N HIS A 53 8.21 -11.29 -1.12
CA HIS A 53 9.66 -11.33 -1.04
C HIS A 53 10.23 -12.47 -1.87
N LYS A 54 11.11 -12.13 -2.80
CA LYS A 54 11.93 -13.11 -3.51
C LYS A 54 13.31 -13.25 -2.85
N GLY A 55 13.80 -14.48 -2.78
CA GLY A 55 15.14 -14.85 -2.35
C GLY A 55 15.84 -15.71 -3.41
N GLN A 56 17.11 -16.03 -3.19
CA GLN A 56 17.90 -16.92 -4.05
C GLN A 56 18.21 -18.22 -3.30
N VAL A 57 17.89 -19.36 -3.89
CA VAL A 57 18.20 -20.70 -3.37
C VAL A 57 18.79 -21.53 -4.51
N ASP A 58 20.01 -22.02 -4.35
CA ASP A 58 20.74 -22.79 -5.37
C ASP A 58 20.77 -22.13 -6.76
N GLY A 59 20.95 -20.79 -6.78
CA GLY A 59 20.96 -20.00 -8.00
C GLY A 59 19.58 -19.68 -8.59
N ASN A 60 18.51 -20.22 -8.01
CA ASN A 60 17.12 -20.00 -8.46
C ASN A 60 16.45 -18.91 -7.64
N THR A 61 15.62 -18.10 -8.29
CA THR A 61 14.74 -17.15 -7.60
C THR A 61 13.52 -17.87 -7.04
N VAL A 62 13.28 -17.72 -5.74
CA VAL A 62 12.17 -18.38 -5.02
C VAL A 62 11.36 -17.33 -4.27
N GLU A 63 10.04 -17.48 -4.25
CA GLU A 63 9.16 -16.67 -3.42
C GLU A 63 9.21 -17.16 -1.96
N MET A 64 9.62 -16.28 -1.05
CA MET A 64 9.91 -16.59 0.35
C MET A 64 8.69 -16.40 1.26
N GLY A 65 7.54 -15.97 0.73
CA GLY A 65 6.35 -15.71 1.54
C GLY A 65 5.03 -15.76 0.78
N ALA A 66 4.83 -14.89 -0.22
CA ALA A 66 3.56 -14.74 -0.94
C ALA A 66 3.34 -15.85 -1.99
N ASN A 67 3.35 -17.10 -1.54
CA ASN A 67 3.36 -18.30 -2.39
C ASN A 67 2.06 -18.51 -3.20
N TRP A 68 0.92 -18.01 -2.70
CA TRP A 68 -0.37 -18.21 -3.34
C TRP A 68 -1.04 -16.86 -3.56
N LEU A 69 -1.29 -16.53 -4.83
CA LEU A 69 -2.18 -15.46 -5.22
C LEU A 69 -3.44 -16.08 -5.83
N PHE A 70 -4.59 -15.88 -5.19
CA PHE A 70 -5.85 -16.40 -5.70
C PHE A 70 -6.55 -15.34 -6.55
N SER A 71 -6.75 -15.62 -7.84
CA SER A 71 -7.35 -14.69 -8.82
C SER A 71 -8.89 -14.76 -8.88
N GLY A 72 -9.55 -14.96 -7.73
CA GLY A 72 -11.01 -15.07 -7.63
C GLY A 72 -11.65 -14.25 -6.51
N GLY A 73 -10.88 -13.36 -5.88
CA GLY A 73 -11.39 -12.42 -4.88
C GLY A 73 -12.25 -11.32 -5.50
N PRO A 74 -12.97 -10.53 -4.67
CA PRO A 74 -13.74 -9.38 -5.15
C PRO A 74 -12.84 -8.47 -5.98
N LYS A 75 -13.32 -8.08 -7.16
CA LYS A 75 -12.65 -7.08 -7.98
C LYS A 75 -12.74 -5.75 -7.24
N PHE A 76 -11.59 -5.16 -6.94
CA PHE A 76 -11.54 -3.76 -6.55
C PHE A 76 -11.72 -2.94 -7.83
N GLU A 77 -12.97 -2.77 -8.24
CA GLU A 77 -13.35 -1.84 -9.30
C GLU A 77 -13.11 -0.41 -8.76
N LYS A 78 -12.51 0.45 -9.58
CA LYS A 78 -12.37 1.87 -9.27
C LYS A 78 -13.50 2.57 -10.00
N ASP A 79 -14.47 3.11 -9.25
CA ASP A 79 -15.57 3.92 -9.78
C ASP A 79 -15.08 5.12 -10.61
#